data_AF-A0A552DT20-F1
#
_entry.id   AF-A0A552DT20-F1
#
_cell.length_a   1.000
_cell.length_b   1.000
_cell.length_c   1.000
_cell.angle_alpha   90.00
_cell.angle_beta   90.00
_cell.angle_gamma   90.00
#
_symmetry.space_group_name_H-M   'P 1'
#
loop_
_entity.id
_entity.type
_entity.pdbx_description
1 polymer ?
#
loop_
_entity_poly.entity_id
_entity_poly.type
_entity_poly.pdbx_seq_one_letter_code
_entity_poly.pdbx_strand_id
1 'polypeptide(L)'
;MDWYTISPLDVLLFREAKPFSPGDGSWAASQFPPLPVTVFQALRSSLPHYGDNRADKRRDLEFIGPFLVNGDGTLWLPAPKDLLGIKPIARSEDMEEDASGWTRLVRLVGATEVKVGATEVNAWQFVCYPKDRLPPMVPPELTGEFVCGSPLPWIKASALLDYLDHRGELRKEDFHENPWDAQVLPHIHMEEGQRQVREAEGYFTEVAVRLRPGWQFVVGVGNNSPLPESFVVRLGGEGHRAIVSRAIPEALPSVLEELMARPVPERAAPGTFAYLLTPGLARVETGAKYGVYPTAWREHLRGCVSDRALLWGGVSSVRRKGRDAIAKDDPEFALVPQRAFVPPGTVYLFESLPPSLTHLLPDLDLDSPWRETFYRLNYGKLLWGQRK
;
A
#
# COMPACT_ATOMS: atom_id res chain seq x y z
N MET A 1 -10.34 9.66 -16.34
CA MET A 1 -8.92 9.31 -16.16
C MET A 1 -8.46 8.63 -17.43
N ASP A 2 -7.22 8.88 -17.85
CA ASP A 2 -6.53 8.08 -18.84
C ASP A 2 -5.70 7.00 -18.11
N TRP A 3 -5.68 5.79 -18.64
CA TRP A 3 -4.99 4.66 -18.01
C TRP A 3 -3.72 4.29 -18.79
N TYR A 4 -2.68 3.90 -18.04
CA TYR A 4 -1.38 3.54 -18.59
C TYR A 4 -0.85 2.28 -17.91
N THR A 5 -0.16 1.44 -18.68
CA THR A 5 0.68 0.35 -18.15
C THR A 5 2.11 0.84 -17.96
N ILE A 6 2.79 0.30 -16.95
CA ILE A 6 4.21 0.56 -16.67
C ILE A 6 4.92 -0.80 -16.61
N SER A 7 5.79 -1.04 -17.58
CA SER A 7 6.57 -2.26 -17.75
C SER A 7 8.01 -2.01 -17.34
N PRO A 8 8.51 -2.61 -16.24
CA PRO A 8 9.91 -2.53 -15.87
C PRO A 8 10.78 -3.10 -16.99
N LEU A 9 11.85 -2.40 -17.36
CA LEU A 9 12.81 -2.91 -18.36
C LEU A 9 13.76 -3.95 -17.77
N ASP A 10 13.98 -3.89 -16.46
CA ASP A 10 14.78 -4.83 -15.69
C ASP A 10 14.28 -4.83 -14.23
N VAL A 11 15.16 -5.01 -13.27
CA VAL A 11 14.87 -4.89 -11.83
C VAL A 11 14.45 -3.47 -11.44
N LEU A 12 13.77 -3.38 -10.30
CA LEU A 12 13.34 -2.13 -9.67
C LEU A 12 13.87 -2.05 -8.25
N LEU A 13 14.27 -0.86 -7.83
CA LEU A 13 14.68 -0.60 -6.46
C LEU A 13 13.87 0.55 -5.87
N PHE A 14 13.10 0.28 -4.82
CA PHE A 14 12.35 1.29 -4.08
C PHE A 14 12.88 1.33 -2.65
N ARG A 15 13.91 2.15 -2.42
CA ARG A 15 14.65 2.17 -1.16
C ARG A 15 13.72 2.44 0.04
N GLU A 16 13.94 1.69 1.12
CA GLU A 16 13.37 1.98 2.43
C GLU A 16 13.88 3.33 2.98
N ALA A 17 13.22 3.83 4.02
CA ALA A 17 13.56 5.10 4.69
C ALA A 17 14.86 5.07 5.52
N LYS A 18 15.68 4.01 5.41
CA LYS A 18 16.93 3.89 6.16
C LYS A 18 18.05 4.69 5.47
N PRO A 19 18.90 5.42 6.24
CA PRO A 19 20.10 6.02 5.69
C PRO A 19 20.94 4.94 5.00
N PHE A 20 21.54 5.30 3.87
CA PHE A 20 22.52 4.45 3.21
C PHE A 20 23.63 5.35 2.70
N SER A 21 24.83 5.01 3.13
CA SER A 21 26.10 5.50 2.63
C SER A 21 26.91 4.24 2.31
N PRO A 22 27.54 4.14 1.13
CA PRO A 22 28.49 3.07 0.87
C PRO A 22 29.50 2.98 2.02
N GLY A 23 29.82 1.78 2.51
CA GLY A 23 30.72 1.57 3.66
C GLY A 23 30.05 1.42 5.04
N ASP A 24 28.98 2.16 5.35
CA ASP A 24 28.35 2.19 6.71
C ASP A 24 26.98 1.46 6.79
N GLY A 25 26.72 0.59 5.81
CA GLY A 25 25.47 -0.16 5.70
C GLY A 25 25.25 -0.56 4.26
N SER A 26 25.92 -1.62 3.82
CA SER A 26 25.99 -2.07 2.42
C SER A 26 24.73 -2.78 1.90
N TRP A 27 23.57 -2.53 2.51
CA TRP A 27 22.31 -3.23 2.22
C TRP A 27 21.16 -2.26 1.94
N ALA A 28 20.73 -2.17 0.68
CA ALA A 28 19.53 -1.43 0.29
C ALA A 28 18.40 -2.41 -0.10
N ALA A 29 17.37 -2.52 0.75
CA ALA A 29 16.19 -3.34 0.49
C ALA A 29 15.07 -2.53 -0.17
N SER A 30 14.33 -3.17 -1.08
CA SER A 30 13.20 -2.58 -1.80
C SER A 30 11.88 -2.75 -1.05
N GLN A 31 11.10 -1.68 -0.91
CA GLN A 31 9.70 -1.69 -0.48
C GLN A 31 8.79 -1.89 -1.70
N PHE A 32 8.04 -2.99 -1.75
CA PHE A 32 7.23 -3.34 -2.92
C PHE A 32 5.80 -3.79 -2.53
N PRO A 33 4.75 -3.39 -3.29
CA PRO A 33 4.78 -2.43 -4.41
C PRO A 33 5.23 -1.02 -4.00
N PRO A 34 5.70 -0.19 -4.95
CA PRO A 34 6.14 1.16 -4.64
C PRO A 34 4.98 2.03 -4.17
N LEU A 35 5.29 2.98 -3.29
CA LEU A 35 4.32 4.00 -2.89
C LEU A 35 3.88 4.87 -4.10
N PRO A 36 2.61 5.32 -4.13
CA PRO A 36 2.08 6.12 -5.23
C PRO A 36 2.96 7.33 -5.61
N VAL A 37 3.51 8.02 -4.62
CA VAL A 37 4.39 9.18 -4.81
C VAL A 37 5.61 8.87 -5.67
N THR A 38 6.20 7.68 -5.57
CA THR A 38 7.40 7.30 -6.32
C THR A 38 7.09 7.21 -7.81
N VAL A 39 5.98 6.55 -8.16
CA VAL A 39 5.53 6.42 -9.55
C VAL A 39 5.07 7.77 -10.10
N PHE A 40 4.30 8.52 -9.31
CA PHE A 40 3.88 9.87 -9.66
C PHE A 40 5.08 10.77 -10.00
N GLN A 41 6.13 10.79 -9.17
CA GLN A 41 7.31 11.62 -9.44
C GLN A 41 8.03 11.20 -10.73
N ALA A 42 8.10 9.89 -11.01
CA ALA A 42 8.64 9.37 -12.26
C ALA A 42 7.85 9.88 -13.48
N LEU A 43 6.51 9.76 -13.46
CA LEU A 43 5.65 10.23 -14.55
C LEU A 43 5.66 11.76 -14.70
N ARG A 44 5.64 12.47 -13.56
CA ARG A 44 5.69 13.94 -13.52
C ARG A 44 6.97 14.49 -14.16
N SER A 45 8.08 13.75 -14.09
CA SER A 45 9.33 14.15 -14.75
C SER A 45 9.22 14.23 -16.27
N SER A 46 8.28 13.47 -16.87
CA SER A 46 8.01 13.44 -18.31
C SER A 46 6.99 14.48 -18.79
N LEU A 47 6.28 15.15 -17.87
CA LEU A 47 5.36 16.22 -18.25
C LEU A 47 6.13 17.45 -18.77
N PRO A 48 5.62 18.17 -19.78
CA PRO A 48 6.17 19.46 -20.17
C PRO A 48 6.08 20.46 -19.00
N HIS A 49 6.96 21.46 -18.98
CA HIS A 49 6.81 22.57 -18.05
C HIS A 49 5.63 23.45 -18.49
N TYR A 50 4.78 23.85 -17.54
CA TYR A 50 3.84 24.93 -17.77
C TYR A 50 4.58 26.27 -17.66
N GLY A 51 4.54 27.08 -18.73
CA GLY A 51 5.06 28.44 -18.76
C GLY A 51 6.59 28.61 -18.56
N ASP A 52 7.06 29.83 -18.79
CA ASP A 52 8.49 30.18 -18.65
C ASP A 52 8.84 30.69 -17.24
N ASN A 53 7.85 31.23 -16.52
CA ASN A 53 8.02 31.80 -15.19
C ASN A 53 8.05 30.73 -14.11
N ARG A 54 8.90 30.91 -13.08
CA ARG A 54 9.05 29.98 -11.95
C ARG A 54 7.74 29.69 -11.20
N ALA A 55 6.80 30.63 -11.20
CA ALA A 55 5.48 30.48 -10.58
C ALA A 55 4.52 29.56 -11.37
N ASP A 56 4.73 29.47 -12.69
CA ASP A 56 3.85 28.76 -13.62
C ASP A 56 4.34 27.33 -13.90
N LYS A 57 5.58 26.98 -13.50
CA LYS A 57 6.20 25.63 -13.63
C LYS A 57 5.59 24.54 -12.74
N ARG A 58 4.28 24.59 -12.49
CA ARG A 58 3.57 23.51 -11.80
C ARG A 58 3.47 22.33 -12.75
N ARG A 59 3.56 21.11 -12.21
CA ARG A 59 3.37 19.86 -12.95
C ARG A 59 2.40 19.02 -12.14
N ASP A 60 1.19 19.53 -12.05
CA ASP A 60 0.15 18.90 -11.25
C ASP A 60 -0.40 17.72 -12.03
N LEU A 61 -0.48 16.55 -11.39
CA LEU A 61 -1.03 15.34 -11.97
C LEU A 61 -1.99 14.76 -10.94
N GLU A 62 -3.23 14.52 -11.33
CA GLU A 62 -4.08 13.59 -10.59
C GLU A 62 -3.64 12.16 -10.92
N PHE A 63 -3.50 11.33 -9.91
CA PHE A 63 -2.87 10.02 -10.03
C PHE A 63 -3.56 9.00 -9.13
N ILE A 64 -3.70 7.77 -9.63
CA ILE A 64 -4.10 6.61 -8.83
C ILE A 64 -3.28 5.37 -9.23
N GLY A 65 -2.92 4.57 -8.24
CA GLY A 65 -2.08 3.38 -8.38
C GLY A 65 -0.73 3.54 -7.67
N PRO A 66 0.30 2.77 -8.07
CA PRO A 66 0.24 1.68 -9.05
C PRO A 66 -0.52 0.47 -8.53
N PHE A 67 -1.25 -0.21 -9.42
CA PHE A 67 -1.84 -1.51 -9.17
C PHE A 67 -1.16 -2.58 -10.03
N LEU A 68 -1.26 -3.85 -9.65
CA LEU A 68 -0.62 -4.94 -10.39
C LEU A 68 -1.57 -5.51 -11.44
N VAL A 69 -1.05 -5.79 -12.63
CA VAL A 69 -1.76 -6.50 -13.68
C VAL A 69 -0.89 -7.63 -14.22
N ASN A 70 -1.48 -8.79 -14.50
CA ASN A 70 -0.78 -9.92 -15.11
C ASN A 70 -0.89 -9.89 -16.65
N GLY A 71 -0.27 -10.87 -17.32
CA GLY A 71 -0.25 -10.95 -18.79
C GLY A 71 -1.62 -11.10 -19.44
N ASP A 72 -2.59 -11.64 -18.71
CA ASP A 72 -3.98 -11.80 -19.17
C ASP A 72 -4.83 -10.53 -18.96
N GLY A 73 -4.24 -9.47 -18.41
CA GLY A 73 -4.94 -8.23 -18.11
C GLY A 73 -5.81 -8.26 -16.85
N THR A 74 -5.61 -9.25 -15.97
CA THR A 74 -6.31 -9.32 -14.69
C THR A 74 -5.71 -8.34 -13.69
N LEU A 75 -6.55 -7.49 -13.09
CA LEU A 75 -6.17 -6.57 -12.03
C LEU A 75 -6.06 -7.30 -10.67
N TRP A 76 -4.94 -7.11 -10.00
CA TRP A 76 -4.64 -7.68 -8.70
C TRP A 76 -4.42 -6.58 -7.65
N LEU A 77 -5.10 -6.73 -6.52
CA LEU A 77 -5.08 -5.79 -5.39
C LEU A 77 -4.70 -6.52 -4.11
N PRO A 78 -4.23 -5.82 -3.06
CA PRO A 78 -3.92 -6.48 -1.79
C PRO A 78 -5.15 -7.17 -1.19
N ALA A 79 -4.99 -8.41 -0.75
CA ALA A 79 -6.08 -9.17 -0.14
C ALA A 79 -6.55 -8.48 1.17
N PRO A 80 -7.87 -8.44 1.44
CA PRO A 80 -8.40 -7.95 2.70
C PRO A 80 -7.78 -8.66 3.90
N LYS A 81 -7.26 -7.89 4.86
CA LYS A 81 -6.49 -8.43 6.00
C LYS A 81 -7.36 -9.12 7.04
N ASP A 82 -8.67 -8.96 6.96
CA ASP A 82 -9.62 -9.63 7.85
C ASP A 82 -9.95 -11.06 7.43
N LEU A 83 -9.44 -11.56 6.28
CA LEU A 83 -9.73 -12.90 5.80
C LEU A 83 -8.85 -13.98 6.46
N LEU A 84 -9.50 -15.07 6.87
CA LEU A 84 -8.89 -16.26 7.45
C LEU A 84 -9.27 -17.50 6.66
N GLY A 85 -8.27 -18.36 6.39
CA GLY A 85 -8.44 -19.70 5.85
C GLY A 85 -8.79 -20.70 6.93
N ILE A 86 -9.85 -21.48 6.69
CA ILE A 86 -10.37 -22.49 7.61
C ILE A 86 -10.19 -23.89 7.01
N LYS A 87 -9.87 -24.88 7.85
CA LYS A 87 -9.86 -26.32 7.51
C LYS A 87 -10.72 -27.11 8.50
N PRO A 88 -11.36 -28.21 8.07
CA PRO A 88 -11.98 -29.15 8.99
C PRO A 88 -10.91 -29.87 9.81
N ILE A 89 -11.21 -30.18 11.07
CA ILE A 89 -10.33 -30.99 11.92
C ILE A 89 -10.43 -32.44 11.42
N ALA A 90 -9.41 -32.92 10.71
CA ALA A 90 -9.27 -34.33 10.36
C ALA A 90 -8.82 -35.12 11.60
N ARG A 91 -9.32 -36.36 11.75
CA ARG A 91 -9.01 -37.24 12.91
C ARG A 91 -7.60 -37.87 12.89
N SER A 92 -6.74 -37.57 11.93
CA SER A 92 -5.43 -38.22 11.76
C SER A 92 -4.25 -37.25 11.87
N GLU A 93 -3.20 -37.70 12.54
CA GLU A 93 -2.19 -36.95 13.31
C GLU A 93 -1.16 -36.11 12.53
N ASP A 94 -1.26 -35.94 11.22
CA ASP A 94 -0.29 -35.16 10.45
C ASP A 94 -0.90 -33.83 9.98
N MET A 95 -0.97 -32.85 10.90
CA MET A 95 -1.28 -31.47 10.56
C MET A 95 -0.06 -30.82 9.89
N GLU A 96 0.15 -31.10 8.60
CA GLU A 96 1.06 -30.28 7.81
C GLU A 96 0.53 -28.83 7.77
N GLU A 97 1.36 -27.90 8.25
CA GLU A 97 1.11 -26.46 8.35
C GLU A 97 1.12 -25.77 6.97
N ASP A 98 0.41 -26.32 5.98
CA ASP A 98 0.20 -25.61 4.72
C ASP A 98 -0.96 -24.61 4.88
N ALA A 99 -0.60 -23.34 5.06
CA ALA A 99 -1.52 -22.22 5.14
C ALA A 99 -2.38 -22.03 3.88
N SER A 100 -1.93 -22.54 2.72
CA SER A 100 -2.67 -22.46 1.45
C SER A 100 -3.76 -23.53 1.29
N GLY A 101 -3.79 -24.52 2.18
CA GLY A 101 -4.70 -25.66 2.11
C GLY A 101 -6.15 -25.39 2.57
N TRP A 102 -6.56 -24.14 2.83
CA TRP A 102 -7.90 -23.83 3.36
C TRP A 102 -9.04 -24.36 2.47
N THR A 103 -10.19 -24.69 3.07
CA THR A 103 -11.40 -25.16 2.35
C THR A 103 -12.44 -24.07 2.19
N ARG A 104 -12.49 -23.11 3.11
CA ARG A 104 -13.34 -21.92 3.03
C ARG A 104 -12.68 -20.72 3.71
N LEU A 105 -13.17 -19.53 3.41
CA LEU A 105 -12.74 -18.28 4.05
C LEU A 105 -13.79 -17.77 5.05
N VAL A 106 -13.32 -17.22 6.16
CA VAL A 106 -14.12 -16.43 7.10
C VAL A 106 -13.50 -15.06 7.30
N ARG A 107 -14.26 -14.13 7.88
CA ARG A 107 -13.77 -12.80 8.26
C ARG A 107 -13.61 -12.71 9.76
N LEU A 108 -12.58 -12.00 10.21
CA LEU A 108 -12.45 -11.60 11.60
C LEU A 108 -13.67 -10.74 12.02
N VAL A 109 -14.12 -10.96 13.26
CA VAL A 109 -15.24 -10.27 13.91
C VAL A 109 -14.77 -9.52 15.14
N GLY A 110 -15.56 -8.57 15.66
CA GLY A 110 -15.20 -7.91 16.92
C GLY A 110 -15.24 -8.90 18.09
N ALA A 111 -14.25 -8.85 19.00
CA ALA A 111 -14.23 -9.73 20.17
C ALA A 111 -15.51 -9.65 21.04
N THR A 112 -16.19 -8.51 21.02
CA THR A 112 -17.45 -8.26 21.74
C THR A 112 -18.69 -8.83 21.04
N GLU A 113 -18.59 -9.28 19.78
CA GLU A 113 -19.71 -9.77 18.97
C GLU A 113 -19.92 -11.28 19.07
N VAL A 114 -18.91 -12.02 19.54
CA VAL A 114 -18.98 -13.48 19.68
C VAL A 114 -19.92 -13.81 20.84
N LYS A 115 -21.12 -14.31 20.51
CA LYS A 115 -22.16 -14.64 21.49
C LYS A 115 -21.73 -15.81 22.36
N VAL A 116 -21.93 -15.66 23.66
CA VAL A 116 -21.79 -16.74 24.64
C VAL A 116 -23.05 -17.61 24.53
N GLY A 117 -22.92 -18.88 24.14
CA GLY A 117 -24.01 -19.83 24.32
C GLY A 117 -24.36 -19.93 25.81
N ALA A 118 -25.61 -20.19 26.17
CA ALA A 118 -26.07 -20.20 27.58
C ALA A 118 -25.27 -21.17 28.50
N THR A 119 -24.50 -22.09 27.92
CA THR A 119 -23.70 -23.12 28.60
C THR A 119 -22.21 -23.11 28.23
N GLU A 120 -21.77 -22.27 27.29
CA GLU A 120 -20.39 -22.28 26.77
C GLU A 120 -19.70 -20.94 26.98
N VAL A 121 -18.53 -21.00 27.60
CA VAL A 121 -17.67 -19.86 27.90
C VAL A 121 -16.97 -19.44 26.60
N ASN A 122 -17.29 -18.27 26.06
CA ASN A 122 -16.60 -17.72 24.90
C ASN A 122 -15.12 -17.48 25.25
N ALA A 123 -14.19 -18.17 24.58
CA ALA A 123 -12.75 -18.04 24.83
C ALA A 123 -12.23 -16.61 24.66
N TRP A 124 -12.85 -15.81 23.79
CA TRP A 124 -12.45 -14.42 23.54
C TRP A 124 -12.81 -13.46 24.67
N GLN A 125 -13.71 -13.84 25.59
CA GLN A 125 -14.08 -12.99 26.72
C GLN A 125 -12.90 -12.73 27.69
N PHE A 126 -11.85 -13.57 27.62
CA PHE A 126 -10.66 -13.46 28.43
C PHE A 126 -9.56 -12.60 27.78
N VAL A 127 -9.76 -12.15 26.54
CA VAL A 127 -8.77 -11.30 25.85
C VAL A 127 -8.76 -9.92 26.52
N CYS A 128 -7.64 -9.59 27.16
CA CYS A 128 -7.43 -8.28 27.76
C CYS A 128 -6.87 -7.29 26.74
N TYR A 129 -7.46 -6.10 26.69
CA TYR A 129 -6.97 -4.98 25.88
C TYR A 129 -7.20 -3.66 26.61
N PRO A 130 -6.40 -2.60 26.31
CA PRO A 130 -6.60 -1.30 26.93
C PRO A 130 -7.97 -0.72 26.57
N LYS A 131 -8.70 -0.21 27.58
CA LYS A 131 -10.06 0.36 27.40
C LYS A 131 -10.08 1.61 26.51
N ASP A 132 -8.95 2.27 26.35
CA ASP A 132 -8.76 3.44 25.50
C ASP A 132 -8.46 3.09 24.02
N ARG A 133 -8.37 1.79 23.69
CA ARG A 133 -8.12 1.27 22.34
C ARG A 133 -9.29 0.46 21.80
N LEU A 134 -9.29 0.25 20.48
CA LEU A 134 -10.29 -0.63 19.85
C LEU A 134 -10.17 -2.06 20.36
N PRO A 135 -11.30 -2.78 20.51
CA PRO A 135 -11.27 -4.19 20.80
C PRO A 135 -10.56 -4.95 19.66
N PRO A 136 -9.85 -6.04 19.99
CA PRO A 136 -9.20 -6.85 18.98
C PRO A 136 -10.25 -7.51 18.08
N MET A 137 -9.88 -7.69 16.83
CA MET A 137 -10.62 -8.50 15.87
C MET A 137 -10.17 -9.95 15.99
N VAL A 138 -11.12 -10.87 16.15
CA VAL A 138 -10.87 -12.28 16.46
C VAL A 138 -11.55 -13.20 15.43
N PRO A 139 -11.08 -14.44 15.28
CA PRO A 139 -11.80 -15.45 14.51
C PRO A 139 -13.23 -15.61 15.04
N PRO A 140 -14.22 -15.79 14.15
CA PRO A 140 -15.56 -16.17 14.57
C PRO A 140 -15.53 -17.54 15.24
N GLU A 141 -16.63 -17.92 15.89
CA GLU A 141 -16.78 -19.26 16.45
C GLU A 141 -16.70 -20.33 15.34
N LEU A 142 -15.86 -21.34 15.56
CA LEU A 142 -15.62 -22.44 14.62
C LEU A 142 -16.04 -23.75 15.28
N THR A 143 -16.79 -24.59 14.56
CA THR A 143 -17.27 -25.88 15.07
C THR A 143 -16.66 -27.02 14.29
N GLY A 144 -15.75 -27.77 14.91
CA GLY A 144 -15.06 -28.89 14.25
C GLY A 144 -14.09 -28.46 13.15
N GLU A 145 -13.67 -27.19 13.17
CA GLU A 145 -12.78 -26.56 12.20
C GLU A 145 -11.72 -25.73 12.93
N PHE A 146 -10.61 -25.42 12.25
CA PHE A 146 -9.55 -24.58 12.79
C PHE A 146 -9.05 -23.57 11.75
N VAL A 147 -8.46 -22.47 12.23
CA VAL A 147 -7.79 -21.47 11.38
C VAL A 147 -6.44 -22.04 10.94
N CYS A 148 -6.24 -22.19 9.64
CA CYS A 148 -4.98 -22.69 9.08
C CYS A 148 -4.10 -21.58 8.50
N GLY A 149 -4.55 -20.32 8.48
CA GLY A 149 -3.77 -19.19 7.99
C GLY A 149 -4.64 -18.13 7.33
N SER A 150 -4.05 -17.40 6.38
CA SER A 150 -4.72 -16.39 5.54
C SER A 150 -4.60 -16.79 4.07
N PRO A 151 -5.50 -16.31 3.18
CA PRO A 151 -5.32 -16.49 1.75
C PRO A 151 -4.04 -15.80 1.25
N LEU A 152 -3.65 -16.11 0.02
CA LEU A 152 -2.49 -15.48 -0.62
C LEU A 152 -2.67 -13.95 -0.72
N PRO A 153 -1.57 -13.17 -0.71
CA PRO A 153 -1.59 -11.74 -0.41
C PRO A 153 -2.25 -10.85 -1.48
N TRP A 154 -2.50 -11.36 -2.69
CA TRP A 154 -3.14 -10.63 -3.78
C TRP A 154 -4.50 -11.24 -4.09
N ILE A 155 -5.52 -10.42 -4.32
CA ILE A 155 -6.87 -10.82 -4.74
C ILE A 155 -7.18 -10.20 -6.11
N LYS A 156 -7.91 -10.92 -6.97
CA LYS A 156 -8.49 -10.35 -8.19
C LYS A 156 -9.45 -9.21 -7.84
N ALA A 157 -9.43 -8.14 -8.63
CA ALA A 157 -10.34 -7.03 -8.42
C ALA A 157 -11.84 -7.41 -8.50
N SER A 158 -12.20 -8.36 -9.37
CA SER A 158 -13.56 -8.93 -9.44
C SER A 158 -13.95 -9.65 -8.15
N ALA A 159 -13.06 -10.48 -7.60
CA ALA A 159 -13.29 -11.16 -6.33
C ALA A 159 -13.29 -10.17 -5.14
N LEU A 160 -12.56 -9.06 -5.23
CA LEU A 160 -12.66 -7.97 -4.24
C LEU A 160 -14.05 -7.32 -4.27
N LEU A 161 -14.65 -7.12 -5.45
CA LEU A 161 -16.02 -6.62 -5.56
C LEU A 161 -17.01 -7.59 -4.89
N ASP A 162 -16.86 -8.89 -5.14
CA ASP A 162 -17.63 -9.94 -4.47
C ASP A 162 -17.45 -9.92 -2.95
N TYR A 163 -16.22 -9.71 -2.47
CA TYR A 163 -15.93 -9.49 -1.05
C TYR A 163 -16.63 -8.24 -0.49
N LEU A 164 -16.62 -7.11 -1.21
CA LEU A 164 -17.25 -5.85 -0.76
C LEU A 164 -18.77 -5.94 -0.70
N ASP A 165 -19.37 -6.62 -1.67
CA ASP A 165 -20.83 -6.77 -1.80
C ASP A 165 -21.37 -7.99 -1.07
N HIS A 166 -20.49 -8.79 -0.46
CA HIS A 166 -20.84 -10.07 0.15
C HIS A 166 -21.59 -11.00 -0.84
N ARG A 167 -21.09 -11.05 -2.07
CA ARG A 167 -21.60 -11.91 -3.15
C ARG A 167 -20.67 -13.09 -3.36
N GLY A 168 -21.25 -14.26 -3.63
CA GLY A 168 -20.49 -15.47 -3.95
C GLY A 168 -19.56 -15.96 -2.84
N GLU A 169 -18.88 -17.06 -3.14
CA GLU A 169 -17.80 -17.59 -2.32
C GLU A 169 -16.47 -17.32 -3.01
N LEU A 170 -15.52 -16.77 -2.25
CA LEU A 170 -14.15 -16.53 -2.70
C LEU A 170 -13.41 -17.87 -2.83
N ARG A 171 -12.71 -18.06 -3.95
CA ARG A 171 -12.03 -19.32 -4.28
C ARG A 171 -10.52 -19.16 -4.24
N LYS A 172 -9.79 -20.26 -4.22
CA LYS A 172 -8.31 -20.21 -4.17
C LYS A 172 -7.71 -19.50 -5.36
N GLU A 173 -8.33 -19.67 -6.54
CA GLU A 173 -7.87 -19.10 -7.79
C GLU A 173 -8.10 -17.58 -7.88
N ASP A 174 -8.87 -17.02 -6.94
CA ASP A 174 -9.06 -15.58 -6.81
C ASP A 174 -7.89 -14.89 -6.12
N PHE A 175 -6.95 -15.67 -5.57
CA PHE A 175 -5.78 -15.16 -4.89
C PHE A 175 -4.47 -15.57 -5.58
N HIS A 176 -3.41 -14.79 -5.35
CA HIS A 176 -2.10 -15.02 -5.93
C HIS A 176 -0.98 -14.65 -4.96
N GLU A 177 0.14 -15.37 -5.04
CA GLU A 177 1.38 -15.04 -4.33
C GLU A 177 2.02 -13.76 -4.87
N ASN A 178 3.11 -13.29 -4.25
CA ASN A 178 3.82 -12.11 -4.75
C ASN A 178 4.38 -12.38 -6.16
N PRO A 179 3.97 -11.63 -7.21
CA PRO A 179 4.42 -11.86 -8.58
C PRO A 179 5.81 -11.26 -8.86
N TRP A 180 6.70 -11.26 -7.88
CA TRP A 180 8.05 -10.73 -8.01
C TRP A 180 9.02 -11.48 -7.11
N ASP A 181 10.29 -11.46 -7.49
CA ASP A 181 11.36 -12.10 -6.76
C ASP A 181 12.40 -11.05 -6.33
N ALA A 182 13.07 -11.31 -5.21
CA ALA A 182 14.20 -10.50 -4.79
C ALA A 182 15.45 -10.89 -5.59
N GLN A 183 16.20 -9.90 -6.08
CA GLN A 183 17.47 -10.12 -6.76
C GLN A 183 18.57 -9.32 -6.06
N VAL A 184 19.59 -10.04 -5.60
CA VAL A 184 20.78 -9.47 -4.94
C VAL A 184 21.82 -9.12 -6.01
N LEU A 185 22.21 -7.86 -6.05
CA LEU A 185 23.14 -7.28 -7.02
C LEU A 185 24.32 -6.65 -6.28
N PRO A 186 25.49 -7.33 -6.22
CA PRO A 186 26.70 -6.75 -5.68
C PRO A 186 27.34 -5.80 -6.70
N HIS A 187 27.77 -4.64 -6.23
CA HIS A 187 28.38 -3.59 -7.03
C HIS A 187 29.71 -3.14 -6.43
N ILE A 188 30.60 -2.62 -7.28
CA ILE A 188 31.90 -2.08 -6.87
C ILE A 188 32.14 -0.69 -7.44
N HIS A 189 32.80 0.15 -6.65
CA HIS A 189 33.34 1.43 -7.09
C HIS A 189 34.85 1.33 -7.24
N MET A 190 35.33 1.61 -8.45
CA MET A 190 36.75 1.60 -8.76
C MET A 190 37.41 2.93 -8.39
N GLU A 191 38.65 2.86 -7.96
CA GLU A 191 39.53 4.02 -7.77
C GLU A 191 39.84 4.64 -9.15
N GLU A 192 39.81 5.97 -9.24
CA GLU A 192 39.96 6.64 -10.52
C GLU A 192 41.38 6.45 -11.07
N GLY A 193 41.50 6.02 -12.32
CA GLY A 193 42.80 5.75 -12.95
C GLY A 193 43.48 4.45 -12.48
N GLN A 194 42.88 3.67 -11.58
CA GLN A 194 43.41 2.39 -11.14
C GLN A 194 42.43 1.25 -11.40
N ARG A 195 42.96 0.03 -11.51
CA ARG A 195 42.16 -1.22 -11.55
C ARG A 195 41.99 -1.80 -10.15
N GLN A 196 41.81 -0.95 -9.15
CA GLN A 196 41.61 -1.32 -7.75
C GLN A 196 40.26 -0.78 -7.27
N VAL A 197 39.59 -1.53 -6.39
CA VAL A 197 38.36 -1.09 -5.72
C VAL A 197 38.74 -0.05 -4.67
N ARG A 198 37.92 0.97 -4.49
CA ARG A 198 38.14 1.97 -3.43
C ARG A 198 38.17 1.32 -2.05
N GLU A 199 39.07 1.77 -1.19
CA GLU A 199 39.19 1.24 0.17
C GLU A 199 37.95 1.57 1.02
N ALA A 200 37.46 2.81 0.91
CA ALA A 200 36.18 3.25 1.46
C ALA A 200 35.13 3.36 0.35
N GLU A 201 33.87 3.04 0.65
CA GLU A 201 32.75 3.12 -0.31
C GLU A 201 32.89 2.23 -1.55
N GLY A 202 33.82 1.27 -1.53
CA GLY A 202 34.18 0.43 -2.66
C GLY A 202 33.19 -0.68 -2.99
N TYR A 203 32.34 -1.09 -2.05
CA TYR A 203 31.36 -2.16 -2.22
C TYR A 203 29.98 -1.71 -1.76
N PHE A 204 28.95 -2.05 -2.54
CA PHE A 204 27.57 -1.96 -2.08
C PHE A 204 26.73 -3.10 -2.65
N THR A 205 25.70 -3.53 -1.91
CA THR A 205 24.75 -4.55 -2.37
C THR A 205 23.36 -3.97 -2.47
N GLU A 206 22.80 -4.10 -3.66
CA GLU A 206 21.43 -3.73 -3.96
C GLU A 206 20.55 -4.99 -3.89
N VAL A 207 19.45 -4.93 -3.13
CA VAL A 207 18.41 -5.98 -3.13
C VAL A 207 17.21 -5.43 -3.88
N ALA A 208 17.27 -5.59 -5.20
CA ALA A 208 16.25 -5.13 -6.12
C ALA A 208 15.10 -6.14 -6.24
N VAL A 209 14.01 -5.70 -6.85
CA VAL A 209 12.83 -6.51 -7.13
C VAL A 209 12.74 -6.77 -8.62
N ARG A 210 12.65 -8.03 -9.01
CA ARG A 210 12.35 -8.44 -10.38
C ARG A 210 10.89 -8.85 -10.47
N LEU A 211 10.12 -8.09 -11.23
CA LEU A 211 8.74 -8.45 -11.54
C LEU A 211 8.73 -9.69 -12.45
N ARG A 212 7.86 -10.66 -12.19
CA ARG A 212 7.77 -11.89 -12.99
C ARG A 212 7.32 -11.56 -14.43
N PRO A 213 7.71 -12.37 -15.43
CA PRO A 213 7.30 -12.13 -16.82
C PRO A 213 5.79 -11.98 -16.98
N GLY A 214 5.39 -11.02 -17.82
CA GLY A 214 3.98 -10.72 -18.08
C GLY A 214 3.29 -9.84 -17.03
N TRP A 215 3.90 -9.63 -15.85
CA TRP A 215 3.37 -8.72 -14.85
C TRP A 215 3.83 -7.29 -15.10
N GLN A 216 2.94 -6.33 -14.86
CA GLN A 216 3.15 -4.90 -15.06
C GLN A 216 2.42 -4.12 -13.96
N PHE A 217 2.66 -2.81 -13.90
CA PHE A 217 1.77 -1.92 -13.17
C PHE A 217 0.73 -1.30 -14.09
N VAL A 218 -0.43 -0.97 -13.53
CA VAL A 218 -1.41 -0.06 -14.14
C VAL A 218 -1.59 1.17 -13.26
N VAL A 219 -1.71 2.33 -13.90
CA VAL A 219 -1.91 3.63 -13.25
C VAL A 219 -3.00 4.42 -13.97
N GLY A 220 -3.78 5.17 -13.20
CA GLY A 220 -4.74 6.14 -13.71
C GLY A 220 -4.16 7.55 -13.58
N VAL A 221 -4.31 8.35 -14.62
CA VAL A 221 -3.80 9.72 -14.71
C VAL A 221 -4.97 10.66 -15.08
N GLY A 222 -5.04 11.82 -14.43
CA GLY A 222 -6.08 12.82 -14.71
C GLY A 222 -6.01 13.35 -16.15
N ASN A 223 -7.17 13.53 -16.78
CA ASN A 223 -7.29 13.94 -18.19
C ASN A 223 -6.70 15.34 -18.48
N ASN A 224 -6.48 16.15 -17.44
CA ASN A 224 -5.93 17.50 -17.56
C ASN A 224 -4.42 17.52 -17.84
N SER A 225 -3.76 16.36 -17.84
CA SER A 225 -2.31 16.24 -18.03
C SER A 225 -1.98 14.98 -18.85
N PRO A 226 -2.35 14.96 -20.15
CA PRO A 226 -2.16 13.79 -20.99
C PRO A 226 -0.67 13.48 -21.15
N LEU A 227 -0.30 12.23 -20.90
CA LEU A 227 1.05 11.72 -21.15
C LEU A 227 1.15 11.18 -22.58
N PRO A 228 2.36 11.15 -23.18
CA PRO A 228 2.58 10.54 -24.50
C PRO A 228 2.09 9.09 -24.55
N GLU A 229 1.80 8.58 -25.76
CA GLU A 229 1.33 7.20 -25.94
C GLU A 229 2.31 6.15 -25.43
N SER A 230 3.61 6.37 -25.64
CA SER A 230 4.68 5.51 -25.13
C SER A 230 5.95 6.29 -24.87
N PHE A 231 6.59 6.05 -23.73
CA PHE A 231 7.84 6.71 -23.34
C PHE A 231 8.58 5.93 -22.25
N VAL A 232 9.87 6.23 -22.05
CA VAL A 232 10.70 5.62 -21.00
C VAL A 232 10.86 6.59 -19.84
N VAL A 233 10.69 6.09 -18.62
CA VAL A 233 10.94 6.84 -17.37
C VAL A 233 11.99 6.16 -16.54
N ARG A 234 12.67 6.94 -15.70
CA ARG A 234 13.41 6.39 -14.55
C ARG A 234 12.41 6.08 -13.45
N LEU A 235 12.40 4.86 -12.94
CA LEU A 235 11.49 4.42 -11.89
C LEU A 235 12.27 3.69 -10.81
N GLY A 236 12.25 4.24 -9.60
CA GLY A 236 13.05 3.74 -8.47
C GLY A 236 14.44 4.37 -8.36
N GLY A 237 15.28 3.76 -7.54
CA GLY A 237 16.68 4.12 -7.31
C GLY A 237 17.63 3.59 -8.38
N GLU A 238 18.91 3.92 -8.26
CA GLU A 238 20.04 3.41 -9.08
C GLU A 238 19.87 3.50 -10.61
N GLY A 239 18.94 4.33 -11.10
CA GLY A 239 18.78 4.61 -12.52
C GLY A 239 17.95 3.59 -13.30
N HIS A 240 17.26 2.67 -12.60
CA HIS A 240 16.32 1.72 -13.20
C HIS A 240 15.24 2.40 -14.03
N ARG A 241 14.77 1.69 -15.06
CA ARG A 241 13.86 2.26 -16.08
C ARG A 241 12.66 1.39 -16.32
N ALA A 242 11.58 2.04 -16.73
CA ALA A 242 10.36 1.38 -17.17
C ALA A 242 9.82 2.05 -18.45
N ILE A 243 9.17 1.25 -19.28
CA ILE A 243 8.35 1.75 -20.41
C ILE A 243 6.95 2.02 -19.86
N VAL A 244 6.44 3.21 -20.16
CA VAL A 244 5.05 3.59 -19.91
C VAL A 244 4.32 3.54 -21.24
N SER A 245 3.14 2.92 -21.28
CA SER A 245 2.32 2.79 -22.50
C SER A 245 0.86 3.06 -22.18
N ARG A 246 0.15 3.77 -23.06
CA ARG A 246 -1.31 3.97 -22.97
C ARG A 246 -2.09 2.71 -23.36
N ALA A 247 -1.42 1.68 -23.89
CA ALA A 247 -2.04 0.40 -24.18
C ALA A 247 -2.40 -0.31 -22.85
N ILE A 248 -3.71 -0.49 -22.64
CA ILE A 248 -4.27 -1.19 -21.47
C ILE A 248 -5.12 -2.37 -21.94
N PRO A 249 -5.15 -3.48 -21.18
CA PRO A 249 -6.12 -4.54 -21.39
C PRO A 249 -7.57 -4.03 -21.33
N GLU A 250 -8.40 -4.52 -22.26
CA GLU A 250 -9.77 -4.02 -22.51
C GLU A 250 -10.70 -4.08 -21.29
N ALA A 251 -10.55 -5.10 -20.44
CA ALA A 251 -11.40 -5.31 -19.26
C ALA A 251 -11.00 -4.47 -18.03
N LEU A 252 -9.83 -3.82 -18.02
CA LEU A 252 -9.35 -3.09 -16.84
C LEU A 252 -10.16 -1.82 -16.50
N PRO A 253 -10.51 -0.95 -17.48
CA PRO A 253 -11.19 0.30 -17.17
C PRO A 253 -12.52 0.09 -16.44
N SER A 254 -13.34 -0.87 -16.89
CA SER A 254 -14.66 -1.12 -16.31
C SER A 254 -14.58 -1.57 -14.85
N VAL A 255 -13.68 -2.50 -14.54
CA VAL A 255 -13.48 -2.99 -13.16
C VAL A 255 -12.93 -1.89 -12.24
N LEU A 256 -12.00 -1.07 -12.74
CA LEU A 256 -11.46 0.07 -11.99
C LEU A 256 -12.52 1.15 -11.76
N GLU A 257 -13.33 1.47 -12.76
CA GLU A 257 -14.45 2.40 -12.65
C GLU A 257 -15.48 1.91 -11.64
N GLU A 258 -15.84 0.63 -11.66
CA GLU A 258 -16.76 0.03 -10.69
C GLU A 258 -16.23 0.12 -9.26
N LEU A 259 -14.94 -0.22 -9.04
CA LEU A 259 -14.30 -0.07 -7.72
C LEU A 259 -14.29 1.40 -7.27
N MET A 260 -13.98 2.33 -8.17
CA MET A 260 -13.79 3.74 -7.83
C MET A 260 -15.10 4.53 -7.66
N ALA A 261 -16.18 4.07 -8.30
CA ALA A 261 -17.50 4.70 -8.28
C ALA A 261 -18.31 4.35 -7.01
N ARG A 262 -17.79 3.51 -6.12
CA ARG A 262 -18.52 3.08 -4.92
C ARG A 262 -18.82 4.28 -4.00
N PRO A 263 -20.10 4.55 -3.68
CA PRO A 263 -20.47 5.71 -2.88
C PRO A 263 -20.04 5.52 -1.42
N VAL A 264 -19.73 6.65 -0.76
CA VAL A 264 -19.63 6.68 0.69
C VAL A 264 -21.04 6.52 1.26
N PRO A 265 -21.29 5.58 2.18
CA PRO A 265 -22.62 5.42 2.77
C PRO A 265 -23.01 6.69 3.53
N GLU A 266 -24.29 7.08 3.47
CA GLU A 266 -24.79 8.23 4.23
C GLU A 266 -24.90 7.93 5.73
N ARG A 267 -25.12 6.65 6.08
CA ARG A 267 -25.25 6.16 7.47
C ARG A 267 -24.64 4.77 7.57
N ALA A 268 -24.08 4.43 8.74
CA ALA A 268 -23.61 3.08 9.01
C ALA A 268 -24.82 2.16 9.24
N ALA A 269 -24.95 1.15 8.39
CA ALA A 269 -25.84 0.02 8.63
C ALA A 269 -25.09 -1.09 9.40
N PRO A 270 -25.77 -2.04 10.06
CA PRO A 270 -25.11 -3.16 10.72
C PRO A 270 -24.25 -3.96 9.74
N GLY A 271 -22.93 -3.89 9.91
CA GLY A 271 -21.96 -4.59 9.05
C GLY A 271 -21.27 -3.67 8.03
N THR A 272 -21.52 -2.36 8.05
CA THR A 272 -20.80 -1.39 7.22
C THR A 272 -19.31 -1.41 7.52
N PHE A 273 -18.49 -1.54 6.48
CA PHE A 273 -17.04 -1.55 6.60
C PHE A 273 -16.39 -0.83 5.42
N ALA A 274 -15.13 -0.45 5.58
CA ALA A 274 -14.30 0.08 4.50
C ALA A 274 -13.01 -0.73 4.33
N TYR A 275 -12.66 -0.99 3.08
CA TYR A 275 -11.38 -1.54 2.64
C TYR A 275 -10.48 -0.40 2.16
N LEU A 276 -9.21 -0.40 2.57
CA LEU A 276 -8.23 0.59 2.17
C LEU A 276 -7.54 0.18 0.85
N LEU A 277 -7.79 0.91 -0.23
CA LEU A 277 -7.27 0.61 -1.57
C LEU A 277 -5.85 1.12 -1.80
N THR A 278 -5.53 2.29 -1.28
CA THR A 278 -4.21 2.92 -1.43
C THR A 278 -3.65 3.28 -0.06
N PRO A 279 -2.31 3.37 0.10
CA PRO A 279 -1.70 3.66 1.39
C PRO A 279 -2.31 4.92 2.00
N GLY A 280 -2.66 4.88 3.28
CA GLY A 280 -3.28 6.01 3.98
C GLY A 280 -2.45 6.52 5.15
N LEU A 281 -2.83 7.65 5.73
CA LEU A 281 -2.16 8.25 6.88
C LEU A 281 -3.16 8.51 7.99
N ALA A 282 -3.00 7.76 9.08
CA ALA A 282 -3.75 7.91 10.30
C ALA A 282 -2.89 8.60 11.37
N ARG A 283 -2.90 9.93 11.40
CA ARG A 283 -2.21 10.68 12.47
C ARG A 283 -3.03 10.61 13.76
N VAL A 284 -2.39 10.26 14.87
CA VAL A 284 -3.07 10.01 16.17
C VAL A 284 -2.84 11.12 17.21
N GLU A 285 -1.78 11.91 17.08
CA GLU A 285 -1.42 12.99 18.03
C GLU A 285 -0.85 14.21 17.28
N THR A 286 -0.67 15.32 18.00
CA THR A 286 0.11 16.47 17.53
C THR A 286 1.58 16.05 17.36
N GLY A 287 2.07 16.04 16.11
CA GLY A 287 3.43 15.61 15.76
C GLY A 287 3.46 14.49 14.71
N ALA A 288 4.62 13.88 14.51
CA ALA A 288 4.86 12.81 13.53
C ALA A 288 4.57 11.41 14.11
N LYS A 289 3.41 11.24 14.76
CA LYS A 289 2.95 9.96 15.31
C LYS A 289 1.77 9.43 14.50
N TYR A 290 1.92 8.22 13.98
CA TYR A 290 0.95 7.57 13.11
C TYR A 290 0.48 6.26 13.73
N GLY A 291 -0.82 6.02 13.67
CA GLY A 291 -1.46 4.76 14.06
C GLY A 291 -2.06 4.06 12.85
N VAL A 292 -2.92 3.07 13.10
CA VAL A 292 -3.68 2.34 12.07
C VAL A 292 -4.97 3.08 11.73
N TYR A 293 -5.53 3.84 12.66
CA TYR A 293 -6.73 4.67 12.48
C TYR A 293 -6.55 6.02 13.20
N PRO A 294 -7.18 7.12 12.72
CA PRO A 294 -7.15 8.40 13.41
C PRO A 294 -7.87 8.30 14.75
N THR A 295 -7.40 9.02 15.78
CA THR A 295 -8.02 9.04 17.11
C THR A 295 -9.52 9.39 17.04
N ALA A 296 -9.89 10.29 16.13
CA ALA A 296 -11.28 10.69 15.89
C ALA A 296 -12.18 9.54 15.41
N TRP A 297 -11.63 8.48 14.81
CA TRP A 297 -12.42 7.33 14.33
C TRP A 297 -12.70 6.31 15.43
N ARG A 298 -12.04 6.38 16.59
CA ARG A 298 -12.13 5.35 17.63
C ARG A 298 -13.56 5.07 18.06
N GLU A 299 -14.37 6.10 18.28
CA GLU A 299 -15.75 5.98 18.78
C GLU A 299 -16.74 5.55 17.67
N HIS A 300 -16.25 5.51 16.43
CA HIS A 300 -17.03 5.11 15.26
C HIS A 300 -16.70 3.70 14.79
N LEU A 301 -15.60 3.12 15.26
CA LEU A 301 -15.10 1.82 14.83
C LEU A 301 -15.46 0.73 15.84
N ARG A 302 -15.97 -0.40 15.34
CA ARG A 302 -16.05 -1.65 16.11
C ARG A 302 -14.72 -2.39 16.11
N GLY A 303 -13.91 -2.20 15.09
CA GLY A 303 -12.59 -2.80 15.03
C GLY A 303 -11.89 -2.52 13.71
N CYS A 304 -10.63 -2.91 13.65
CA CYS A 304 -9.77 -2.69 12.49
C CYS A 304 -8.77 -3.85 12.36
N VAL A 305 -8.46 -4.23 11.12
CA VAL A 305 -7.44 -5.24 10.80
C VAL A 305 -6.48 -4.67 9.78
N SER A 306 -5.19 -4.67 10.11
CA SER A 306 -4.12 -4.09 9.29
C SER A 306 -2.82 -4.85 9.47
N ASP A 307 -1.85 -4.57 8.61
CA ASP A 307 -0.48 -5.09 8.65
C ASP A 307 0.49 -4.06 9.24
N ARG A 308 1.79 -4.39 9.24
CA ARG A 308 2.86 -3.47 9.58
C ARG A 308 2.82 -2.21 8.71
N ALA A 309 3.08 -1.07 9.32
CA ALA A 309 3.08 0.22 8.62
C ALA A 309 4.17 0.28 7.53
N LEU A 310 3.84 0.95 6.43
CA LEU A 310 4.77 1.25 5.34
C LEU A 310 5.56 2.52 5.70
N LEU A 311 6.81 2.34 6.09
CA LEU A 311 7.70 3.46 6.43
C LEU A 311 8.19 4.13 5.15
N TRP A 312 8.09 5.46 5.12
CA TRP A 312 8.60 6.29 4.05
C TRP A 312 9.31 7.52 4.58
N GLY A 313 10.37 7.91 3.90
CA GLY A 313 11.22 9.02 4.25
C GLY A 313 12.49 8.93 3.41
N GLY A 314 13.45 9.82 3.68
CA GLY A 314 14.74 9.75 3.02
C GLY A 314 15.36 11.13 2.84
N VAL A 315 16.30 11.20 1.90
CA VAL A 315 17.06 12.41 1.59
C VAL A 315 16.43 13.10 0.38
N SER A 316 16.20 14.40 0.50
CA SER A 316 15.75 15.26 -0.59
C SER A 316 16.94 15.67 -1.46
N SER A 317 16.74 15.74 -2.77
CA SER A 317 17.71 16.36 -3.69
C SER A 317 17.79 17.88 -3.54
N VAL A 318 16.90 18.49 -2.76
CA VAL A 318 16.90 19.93 -2.48
C VAL A 318 17.98 20.24 -1.44
N ARG A 319 19.08 20.84 -1.89
CA ARG A 319 20.10 21.41 -1.01
C ARG A 319 19.55 22.68 -0.36
N ARG A 320 19.50 22.73 0.98
CA ARG A 320 19.13 23.96 1.70
C ARG A 320 20.41 24.70 2.08
N LYS A 321 20.42 26.03 1.93
CA LYS A 321 21.51 26.86 2.47
C LYS A 321 21.41 26.84 4.00
N GLY A 322 22.53 26.58 4.67
CA GLY A 322 22.62 26.63 6.13
C GLY A 322 22.12 27.98 6.67
N ARG A 323 21.44 27.95 7.82
CA ARG A 323 20.93 29.17 8.47
C ARG A 323 22.04 29.98 9.18
N ASP A 324 23.20 29.38 9.38
CA ASP A 324 24.32 30.02 10.09
C ASP A 324 25.30 30.69 9.13
N ALA A 325 25.71 31.92 9.49
CA ALA A 325 26.61 32.76 8.69
C ALA A 325 28.01 32.16 8.47
N ILE A 326 28.37 31.11 9.23
CA ILE A 326 29.66 30.41 9.16
C ILE A 326 29.60 29.18 8.22
N ALA A 327 28.40 28.64 7.95
CA ALA A 327 28.18 27.43 7.14
C ALA A 327 27.50 27.75 5.79
N LYS A 328 27.84 28.88 5.18
CA LYS A 328 27.23 29.34 3.92
C LYS A 328 27.63 28.49 2.70
N ASP A 329 28.75 27.79 2.78
CA ASP A 329 29.35 27.02 1.69
C ASP A 329 29.17 25.50 1.80
N ASP A 330 28.56 24.99 2.89
CA ASP A 330 28.29 23.57 3.04
C ASP A 330 26.79 23.28 2.88
N PRO A 331 26.34 22.75 1.73
CA PRO A 331 24.93 22.47 1.50
C PRO A 331 24.49 21.28 2.35
N GLU A 332 23.83 21.56 3.48
CA GLU A 332 23.24 20.53 4.33
C GLU A 332 22.19 19.71 3.55
N PHE A 333 22.27 18.38 3.64
CA PHE A 333 21.30 17.49 3.02
C PHE A 333 19.93 17.70 3.69
N ALA A 334 18.89 17.94 2.90
CA ALA A 334 17.55 18.11 3.47
C ALA A 334 16.88 16.75 3.59
N LEU A 335 16.39 16.39 4.78
CA LEU A 335 15.57 15.19 4.97
C LEU A 335 14.13 15.45 4.55
N VAL A 336 13.50 14.45 3.95
CA VAL A 336 12.07 14.40 3.68
C VAL A 336 11.34 13.96 4.95
N PRO A 337 10.15 14.50 5.28
CA PRO A 337 9.40 14.09 6.45
C PRO A 337 9.18 12.58 6.48
N GLN A 338 9.51 11.96 7.62
CA GLN A 338 9.23 10.55 7.85
C GLN A 338 7.74 10.35 8.11
N ARG A 339 7.17 9.35 7.45
CA ARG A 339 5.75 8.99 7.54
C ARG A 339 5.62 7.49 7.66
N ALA A 340 4.66 7.04 8.45
CA ALA A 340 4.27 5.64 8.52
C ALA A 340 2.85 5.52 7.96
N PHE A 341 2.75 4.92 6.77
CA PHE A 341 1.47 4.75 6.09
C PHE A 341 0.80 3.45 6.52
N VAL A 342 -0.53 3.49 6.60
CA VAL A 342 -1.35 2.30 6.76
C VAL A 342 -1.40 1.56 5.43
N PRO A 343 -1.05 0.27 5.38
CA PRO A 343 -0.95 -0.48 4.13
C PRO A 343 -2.33 -0.74 3.52
N PRO A 344 -2.45 -0.81 2.18
CA PRO A 344 -3.66 -1.29 1.52
C PRO A 344 -4.01 -2.72 1.94
N GLY A 345 -5.28 -3.10 1.78
CA GLY A 345 -5.82 -4.34 2.33
C GLY A 345 -6.39 -4.17 3.73
N THR A 346 -6.05 -3.09 4.43
CA THR A 346 -6.58 -2.77 5.76
C THR A 346 -8.10 -2.66 5.72
N VAL A 347 -8.77 -3.24 6.72
CA VAL A 347 -10.23 -3.24 6.85
C VAL A 347 -10.65 -2.52 8.13
N TYR A 348 -11.62 -1.62 8.01
CA TYR A 348 -12.24 -0.87 9.11
C TYR A 348 -13.69 -1.28 9.25
N LEU A 349 -14.08 -1.82 10.39
CA LEU A 349 -15.48 -2.17 10.69
C LEU A 349 -16.12 -1.03 11.50
N PHE A 350 -17.21 -0.46 10.98
CA PHE A 350 -17.85 0.70 11.58
C PHE A 350 -19.08 0.33 12.43
N GLU A 351 -19.25 1.06 13.53
CA GLU A 351 -20.48 1.16 14.31
C GLU A 351 -21.31 2.37 13.84
N SER A 352 -20.63 3.49 13.62
CA SER A 352 -21.18 4.73 13.08
C SER A 352 -20.16 5.35 12.10
N LEU A 353 -20.56 6.36 11.34
CA LEU A 353 -19.68 7.00 10.35
C LEU A 353 -19.08 8.30 10.93
N PRO A 354 -17.75 8.50 10.88
CA PRO A 354 -17.18 9.81 11.18
C PRO A 354 -17.52 10.85 10.09
N PRO A 355 -17.36 12.16 10.37
CA PRO A 355 -17.78 13.24 9.47
C PRO A 355 -17.01 13.32 8.14
N SER A 356 -15.77 12.84 8.08
CA SER A 356 -14.88 12.89 6.90
C SER A 356 -14.34 11.49 6.62
N LEU A 357 -14.74 10.92 5.47
CA LEU A 357 -14.63 9.49 5.21
C LEU A 357 -14.20 9.10 3.80
N THR A 358 -13.94 10.07 2.92
CA THR A 358 -13.55 9.75 1.55
C THR A 358 -12.14 9.15 1.50
N HIS A 359 -11.25 9.59 2.39
CA HIS A 359 -9.87 9.15 2.47
C HIS A 359 -9.40 9.02 3.92
N LEU A 360 -8.53 8.05 4.17
CA LEU A 360 -7.73 7.92 5.38
C LEU A 360 -6.55 8.89 5.32
N LEU A 361 -6.80 10.17 5.61
CA LEU A 361 -5.79 11.23 5.68
C LEU A 361 -6.00 12.07 6.95
N PRO A 362 -4.96 12.75 7.47
CA PRO A 362 -5.11 13.58 8.66
C PRO A 362 -6.02 14.79 8.41
N ASP A 363 -6.93 15.06 9.34
CA ASP A 363 -7.79 16.27 9.33
C ASP A 363 -7.09 17.51 9.91
N LEU A 364 -6.13 17.28 10.79
CA LEU A 364 -5.27 18.31 11.35
C LEU A 364 -4.45 18.90 10.18
N ASP A 365 -4.48 20.22 9.98
CA ASP A 365 -3.83 20.95 8.87
C ASP A 365 -4.61 20.97 7.53
N LEU A 366 -5.90 21.32 7.57
CA LEU A 366 -6.76 21.43 6.38
C LEU A 366 -6.13 22.29 5.25
N ASP A 367 -5.40 23.34 5.61
CA ASP A 367 -4.79 24.32 4.71
C ASP A 367 -3.37 23.95 4.22
N SER A 368 -2.87 22.77 4.58
CA SER A 368 -1.49 22.40 4.24
C SER A 368 -1.33 21.96 2.78
N PRO A 369 -0.32 22.48 2.04
CA PRO A 369 -0.07 22.11 0.64
C PRO A 369 0.17 20.61 0.39
N TRP A 370 0.66 19.88 1.40
CA TRP A 370 0.88 18.42 1.27
C TRP A 370 -0.42 17.61 1.27
N ARG A 371 -1.51 18.15 1.85
CA ARG A 371 -2.80 17.47 1.92
C ARG A 371 -3.46 17.41 0.56
N GLU A 372 -3.49 18.54 -0.16
CA GLU A 372 -3.94 18.61 -1.55
C GLU A 372 -3.14 17.66 -2.45
N THR A 373 -1.82 17.58 -2.22
CA THR A 373 -0.98 16.61 -2.93
C THR A 373 -1.46 15.18 -2.69
N PHE A 374 -1.67 14.77 -1.44
CA PHE A 374 -2.14 13.42 -1.15
C PHE A 374 -3.52 13.10 -1.70
N TYR A 375 -4.45 14.05 -1.69
CA TYR A 375 -5.75 13.87 -2.34
C TYR A 375 -5.61 13.67 -3.85
N ARG A 376 -4.82 14.49 -4.54
CA ARG A 376 -4.58 14.34 -5.98
C ARG A 376 -3.89 13.02 -6.33
N LEU A 377 -3.08 12.50 -5.43
CA LEU A 377 -2.43 11.19 -5.58
C LEU A 377 -3.29 10.02 -5.07
N ASN A 378 -4.56 10.28 -4.73
CA ASN A 378 -5.52 9.31 -4.20
C ASN A 378 -4.97 8.49 -3.02
N TYR A 379 -4.20 9.09 -2.10
CA TYR A 379 -3.76 8.40 -0.88
C TYR A 379 -4.94 8.20 0.08
N GLY A 380 -4.97 7.04 0.73
CA GLY A 380 -5.97 6.71 1.73
C GLY A 380 -7.34 6.37 1.15
N LYS A 381 -7.46 6.04 -0.15
CA LYS A 381 -8.74 5.79 -0.81
C LYS A 381 -9.47 4.61 -0.15
N LEU A 382 -10.69 4.85 0.31
CA LEU A 382 -11.55 3.84 0.92
C LEU A 382 -12.56 3.30 -0.09
N LEU A 383 -12.77 1.98 -0.06
CA LEU A 383 -13.83 1.28 -0.77
C LEU A 383 -14.83 0.73 0.24
N TRP A 384 -16.10 1.07 0.07
CA TRP A 384 -17.16 0.74 1.01
C TRP A 384 -17.86 -0.57 0.67
N GLY A 385 -18.07 -1.38 1.70
CA GLY A 385 -18.75 -2.67 1.62
C GLY A 385 -19.71 -2.89 2.78
N GLN A 386 -20.48 -3.97 2.67
CA GLN A 386 -21.47 -4.36 3.66
C GLN A 386 -21.31 -5.84 4.01
N ARG A 387 -21.16 -6.15 5.31
CA ARG A 387 -21.20 -7.53 5.82
C ARG A 387 -22.66 -7.94 6.09
N LYS A 388 -22.92 -9.25 6.07
CA LYS A 388 -24.19 -9.84 6.53
C LYS A 388 -24.37 -9.73 8.03
#